data_AF-A0A2E0QXD9-F1
#
_entry.id   AF-A0A2E0QXD9-F1
#
_cell.length_a   1.000
_cell.length_b   1.000
_cell.length_c   1.000
_cell.angle_alpha   90.00
_cell.angle_beta   90.00
_cell.angle_gamma   90.00
#
_symmetry.space_group_name_H-M   'P 1'
#
loop_
_entity.id
_entity.type
_entity.pdbx_description
1 polymer ?
#
loop_
_entity_poly.entity_id
_entity_poly.type
_entity_poly.pdbx_seq_one_letter_code
_entity_poly.pdbx_strand_id
1 'polypeptide(L)'
;MHDTRITNNRLTKNALHQNNTHKTGRKCRKTKSPSFPLIFKNRPVIRPSKSVTHVLNQMCYLCSDCATAPPPLLPSARNLLPHLVPLCHIPLCLLPAMSKPLTIFLATLLLVSISRATPPPNILLIFTDDQGINDVGCYGSEIPTPNIDRIAAEGIQFNSFYSASSICTPSRFGLLTGQNPVRSQDQLLGALMFMAEGHADKGIQEKEVTIASVLRDQAGYDTSLIGKWHLGHGDPSLLPLNHGFDTFIGHTGGCIDFFTMTYGIIPDWYNGSQHVSENGYATELITEEAIDYLSGQKERDRPFFLYLAYNAPHFGKGYSPADKKPVNLMQPQAAELKRVASIEDKIRREFAAMTVSLDDGVGKVLAALEEYELENDTLVIFLTDHGGDPTYGGSNLPLRGNKATLFEGGIRVPCVMRWPGKIEAGQKSDSQLWSLDLFPTFCELADIEPDSGLPLDGVSFASLLTGEEQSTQEPRNMLWMTGAHSELERKPWIAYREDNMKYLLSPEEGEFLFDLESDPNEETDLRTKKPEKFQYLKSEAESLIESYRPKTE
;
A
#
# COMPACT_ATOMS: atom_id res chain seq x y z
N MET A 1 63.49 -34.89 17.48
CA MET A 1 63.48 -36.37 17.67
C MET A 1 62.18 -36.91 17.08
N HIS A 2 62.08 -38.23 16.84
CA HIS A 2 60.99 -38.97 16.15
C HIS A 2 59.56 -38.39 16.32
N ASP A 3 58.68 -38.27 15.32
CA ASP A 3 58.35 -39.06 14.11
C ASP A 3 57.77 -40.47 14.35
N THR A 4 56.44 -40.63 14.22
CA THR A 4 55.84 -41.77 13.49
C THR A 4 54.33 -41.59 13.18
N ARG A 5 53.99 -41.69 11.88
CA ARG A 5 52.87 -42.45 11.24
C ARG A 5 51.49 -42.51 11.94
N ILE A 6 50.39 -42.02 11.33
CA ILE A 6 49.66 -42.54 10.14
C ILE A 6 48.99 -43.92 10.35
N THR A 7 47.64 -43.93 10.33
CA THR A 7 46.80 -44.95 9.66
C THR A 7 45.53 -44.30 9.09
N ASN A 8 45.24 -44.58 7.81
CA ASN A 8 43.96 -44.29 7.16
C ASN A 8 43.07 -45.54 7.22
N ASN A 9 41.75 -45.40 7.06
CA ASN A 9 40.92 -46.53 6.62
C ASN A 9 39.75 -46.09 5.73
N ARG A 10 39.78 -46.51 4.45
CA ARG A 10 38.65 -46.48 3.51
C ARG A 10 38.19 -47.92 3.29
N LEU A 11 36.89 -48.18 3.34
CA LEU A 11 36.30 -49.45 2.90
C LEU A 11 35.59 -49.27 1.56
N THR A 12 35.89 -50.15 0.59
CA THR A 12 35.19 -50.27 -0.70
C THR A 12 35.28 -51.71 -1.22
N LYS A 13 34.38 -52.06 -2.16
CA LYS A 13 34.26 -53.37 -2.86
C LYS A 13 33.64 -54.47 -1.96
N ASN A 14 32.85 -55.43 -2.47
CA ASN A 14 32.84 -56.05 -3.81
C ASN A 14 31.50 -55.98 -4.56
N ALA A 15 31.52 -56.44 -5.82
CA ALA A 15 30.36 -56.58 -6.72
C ALA A 15 30.44 -57.91 -7.49
N LEU A 16 29.29 -58.43 -7.94
CA LEU A 16 29.13 -59.42 -9.02
C LEU A 16 27.69 -59.25 -9.56
N HIS A 17 27.43 -58.77 -10.79
CA HIS A 17 27.52 -59.42 -12.11
C HIS A 17 26.53 -60.57 -12.35
N GLN A 18 25.49 -60.36 -13.16
CA GLN A 18 25.47 -60.80 -14.57
C GLN A 18 24.25 -60.27 -15.36
N ASN A 19 24.31 -60.37 -16.69
CA ASN A 19 23.29 -59.88 -17.64
C ASN A 19 22.23 -60.95 -17.93
N ASN A 20 21.07 -60.53 -18.46
CA ASN A 20 20.68 -61.03 -19.80
C ASN A 20 19.66 -60.15 -20.53
N THR A 21 19.74 -60.18 -21.87
CA THR A 21 18.85 -59.45 -22.80
C THR A 21 17.93 -60.42 -23.53
N HIS A 22 16.71 -60.01 -23.92
CA HIS A 22 16.11 -60.49 -25.18
C HIS A 22 15.02 -59.55 -25.73
N LYS A 23 14.89 -59.49 -27.07
CA LYS A 23 13.87 -58.74 -27.83
C LYS A 23 12.88 -59.70 -28.52
N THR A 24 11.58 -59.47 -28.37
CA THR A 24 10.46 -59.76 -29.33
C THR A 24 9.12 -59.33 -28.70
N GLY A 25 8.08 -58.82 -29.38
CA GLY A 25 8.01 -58.23 -30.73
C GLY A 25 6.93 -58.79 -31.67
N ARG A 26 5.65 -58.34 -31.59
CA ARG A 26 4.74 -58.04 -32.75
C ARG A 26 3.26 -57.69 -32.42
N LYS A 27 2.76 -56.64 -33.11
CA LYS A 27 1.42 -56.43 -33.74
C LYS A 27 0.10 -56.40 -32.92
N CYS A 28 -0.42 -55.17 -32.80
CA CYS A 28 -1.72 -54.67 -33.30
C CYS A 28 -3.05 -55.43 -33.10
N ARG A 29 -4.05 -54.70 -32.56
CA ARG A 29 -5.43 -54.66 -33.11
C ARG A 29 -6.01 -53.23 -33.05
N LYS A 30 -7.07 -52.94 -33.83
CA LYS A 30 -7.69 -51.61 -33.99
C LYS A 30 -9.08 -51.55 -33.35
N THR A 31 -9.38 -50.48 -32.63
CA THR A 31 -10.72 -49.91 -32.38
C THR A 31 -10.54 -48.39 -32.23
N LYS A 32 -10.82 -47.60 -33.28
CA LYS A 32 -12.08 -46.88 -33.52
C LYS A 32 -12.48 -45.92 -32.39
N SER A 33 -12.49 -44.63 -32.71
CA SER A 33 -13.09 -43.53 -31.96
C SER A 33 -14.63 -43.54 -32.05
N PRO A 34 -15.29 -42.62 -31.35
CA PRO A 34 -15.84 -41.46 -32.08
C PRO A 34 -15.41 -40.10 -31.52
N SER A 35 -15.42 -39.10 -32.39
CA SER A 35 -15.16 -37.68 -32.10
C SER A 35 -16.41 -36.93 -31.66
N PHE A 36 -16.28 -36.00 -30.71
CA PHE A 36 -17.27 -34.94 -30.48
C PHE A 36 -16.80 -33.61 -31.11
N PRO A 37 -17.72 -32.75 -31.60
CA PRO A 37 -17.36 -31.61 -32.44
C PRO A 37 -16.98 -30.36 -31.64
N LEU A 38 -15.98 -29.63 -32.14
CA LEU A 38 -15.78 -28.22 -31.85
C LEU A 38 -16.96 -27.42 -32.42
N ILE A 39 -17.60 -26.59 -31.60
CA ILE A 39 -18.57 -25.59 -32.04
C ILE A 39 -18.04 -24.21 -31.64
N PHE A 40 -17.42 -23.52 -32.59
CA PHE A 40 -17.22 -22.07 -32.49
C PHE A 40 -18.59 -21.39 -32.46
N LYS A 41 -18.82 -20.54 -31.47
CA LYS A 41 -19.90 -19.54 -31.48
C LYS A 41 -19.35 -18.20 -31.05
N ASN A 42 -19.04 -17.36 -32.05
CA ASN A 42 -18.84 -15.93 -31.82
C ASN A 42 -20.11 -15.37 -31.15
N ARG A 43 -19.93 -14.65 -30.05
CA ARG A 43 -20.90 -13.68 -29.54
C ARG A 43 -20.16 -12.36 -29.34
N PRO A 44 -20.71 -11.22 -29.74
CA PRO A 44 -20.09 -9.92 -29.45
C PRO A 44 -20.20 -9.65 -27.94
N VAL A 45 -19.09 -9.24 -27.33
CA VAL A 45 -19.10 -8.65 -26.00
C VAL A 45 -19.52 -7.19 -26.16
N ILE A 46 -20.77 -6.89 -25.79
CA ILE A 46 -21.28 -5.52 -25.75
C ILE A 46 -21.13 -5.02 -24.31
N ARG A 47 -20.02 -4.33 -24.01
CA ARG A 47 -19.91 -3.51 -22.79
C ARG A 47 -20.86 -2.30 -22.94
N PRO A 48 -21.79 -2.04 -22.01
CA PRO A 48 -22.61 -0.83 -22.06
C PRO A 48 -21.82 0.38 -21.53
N SER A 49 -21.45 1.30 -22.42
CA SER A 49 -20.83 2.58 -22.06
C SER A 49 -21.81 3.45 -21.26
N LYS A 50 -21.47 3.79 -20.01
CA LYS A 50 -22.25 4.74 -19.18
C LYS A 50 -21.90 6.18 -19.52
N SER A 51 -22.53 6.76 -20.54
CA SER A 51 -22.49 8.20 -20.78
C SER A 51 -23.48 8.94 -19.86
N VAL A 52 -23.06 10.09 -19.33
CA VAL A 52 -23.88 10.97 -18.47
C VAL A 52 -25.13 11.48 -19.20
N THR A 53 -26.30 11.42 -18.54
CA THR A 53 -27.41 12.35 -18.83
C THR A 53 -28.20 12.67 -17.57
N HIS A 54 -28.29 13.96 -17.24
CA HIS A 54 -29.18 14.53 -16.22
C HIS A 54 -30.56 14.82 -16.85
N VAL A 55 -31.68 14.70 -16.11
CA VAL A 55 -32.90 15.53 -16.27
C VAL A 55 -33.95 15.15 -15.21
N LEU A 56 -34.59 16.17 -14.61
CA LEU A 56 -35.77 16.02 -13.75
C LEU A 56 -37.06 15.92 -14.58
N ASN A 57 -38.02 15.11 -14.14
CA ASN A 57 -39.40 15.62 -14.03
C ASN A 57 -40.32 14.80 -13.11
N GLN A 58 -41.36 15.47 -12.61
CA GLN A 58 -42.44 14.87 -11.83
C GLN A 58 -43.59 14.42 -12.76
N MET A 59 -44.37 13.40 -12.36
CA MET A 59 -45.82 13.59 -12.15
C MET A 59 -46.48 12.44 -11.38
N CYS A 60 -47.64 12.74 -10.78
CA CYS A 60 -48.36 11.90 -9.83
C CYS A 60 -49.36 10.94 -10.50
N TYR A 61 -49.77 9.88 -9.78
CA TYR A 61 -51.13 9.32 -9.91
C TYR A 61 -51.68 8.82 -8.55
N LEU A 62 -53.02 8.80 -8.49
CA LEU A 62 -53.99 8.60 -7.38
C LEU A 62 -53.68 7.44 -6.38
N CYS A 63 -54.06 7.42 -5.08
CA CYS A 63 -55.10 8.05 -4.20
C CYS A 63 -56.19 7.03 -3.71
N SER A 64 -56.97 7.42 -2.67
CA SER A 64 -57.96 6.65 -1.85
C SER A 64 -57.35 5.69 -0.81
N ASP A 65 -57.77 5.67 0.48
CA ASP A 65 -58.74 6.47 1.28
C ASP A 65 -58.40 6.25 2.81
N CYS A 66 -59.06 6.72 3.90
CA CYS A 66 -60.42 7.25 4.15
C CYS A 66 -60.50 8.30 5.32
N ALA A 67 -61.04 7.95 6.50
CA ALA A 67 -61.48 8.86 7.59
C ALA A 67 -61.10 8.32 9.02
N THR A 68 -61.26 8.99 10.18
CA THR A 68 -62.33 9.91 10.66
C THR A 68 -61.97 10.93 11.78
N ALA A 69 -62.41 12.19 11.60
CA ALA A 69 -63.06 13.13 12.55
C ALA A 69 -62.34 13.87 13.74
N PRO A 70 -62.81 15.09 14.17
CA PRO A 70 -62.11 16.06 15.06
C PRO A 70 -63.08 16.66 16.17
N PRO A 71 -63.14 17.98 16.57
CA PRO A 71 -62.21 19.14 16.66
C PRO A 71 -62.18 19.80 18.10
N PRO A 72 -61.67 21.04 18.35
CA PRO A 72 -62.45 22.31 18.14
C PRO A 72 -61.69 23.66 17.84
N LEU A 73 -62.30 24.51 16.98
CA LEU A 73 -62.47 26.00 17.00
C LEU A 73 -61.25 26.95 17.32
N LEU A 74 -60.76 27.87 16.44
CA LEU A 74 -61.29 29.15 15.85
C LEU A 74 -61.14 30.42 16.74
N PRO A 75 -61.12 31.71 16.24
CA PRO A 75 -61.44 32.23 14.88
C PRO A 75 -60.58 33.40 14.25
N SER A 76 -60.68 33.56 12.91
CA SER A 76 -60.65 34.85 12.10
C SER A 76 -59.35 35.70 12.03
N ALA A 77 -59.11 36.58 11.04
CA ALA A 77 -59.98 37.20 10.01
C ALA A 77 -59.34 37.31 8.59
N ARG A 78 -59.96 38.08 7.65
CA ARG A 78 -59.72 38.04 6.18
C ARG A 78 -59.40 39.40 5.52
N ASN A 79 -58.60 39.34 4.44
CA ASN A 79 -58.62 40.03 3.13
C ASN A 79 -59.16 41.48 2.98
N LEU A 80 -58.45 42.34 2.20
CA LEU A 80 -58.84 42.77 0.83
C LEU A 80 -57.85 43.76 0.15
N LEU A 81 -58.03 43.97 -1.17
CA LEU A 81 -57.27 44.77 -2.16
C LEU A 81 -58.31 45.33 -3.21
N PRO A 82 -58.00 46.11 -4.28
CA PRO A 82 -56.80 46.87 -4.74
C PRO A 82 -57.12 48.34 -5.24
N HIS A 83 -56.31 48.88 -6.20
CA HIS A 83 -56.51 50.06 -7.12
C HIS A 83 -55.92 51.44 -6.70
N LEU A 84 -55.50 52.38 -7.59
CA LEU A 84 -54.70 52.33 -8.87
C LEU A 84 -54.36 53.78 -9.39
N VAL A 85 -53.09 54.10 -9.73
CA VAL A 85 -52.54 55.24 -10.57
C VAL A 85 -52.90 56.73 -10.21
N PRO A 86 -52.27 57.80 -10.78
CA PRO A 86 -51.02 57.94 -11.59
C PRO A 86 -50.01 59.07 -11.15
N LEU A 87 -48.92 59.18 -11.91
CA LEU A 87 -47.75 60.10 -11.89
C LEU A 87 -47.99 61.63 -11.96
N CYS A 88 -47.03 62.44 -11.45
CA CYS A 88 -46.48 63.64 -12.15
C CYS A 88 -45.10 64.15 -11.62
N HIS A 89 -44.51 65.14 -12.31
CA HIS A 89 -43.08 65.57 -12.26
C HIS A 89 -42.58 66.40 -11.05
N ILE A 90 -41.27 66.28 -10.74
CA ILE A 90 -40.35 67.40 -10.38
C ILE A 90 -38.95 67.11 -11.02
N PRO A 91 -38.20 68.10 -11.56
CA PRO A 91 -36.94 67.87 -12.30
C PRO A 91 -35.63 68.05 -11.50
N LEU A 92 -34.51 67.81 -12.20
CA LEU A 92 -33.11 67.90 -11.76
C LEU A 92 -32.68 69.26 -11.18
N CYS A 93 -31.78 69.23 -10.18
CA CYS A 93 -30.92 70.36 -9.79
C CYS A 93 -29.44 69.94 -9.80
N LEU A 94 -28.59 70.77 -10.40
CA LEU A 94 -27.13 70.61 -10.46
C LEU A 94 -26.45 71.38 -9.31
N LEU A 95 -25.48 70.79 -8.62
CA LEU A 95 -24.41 71.48 -7.85
C LEU A 95 -23.15 70.58 -7.81
N PRO A 96 -21.95 71.11 -7.44
CA PRO A 96 -20.75 70.90 -8.25
C PRO A 96 -19.71 69.91 -7.70
N ALA A 97 -18.68 69.68 -8.52
CA ALA A 97 -17.56 68.80 -8.21
C ALA A 97 -16.70 69.28 -7.02
N MET A 98 -16.43 68.37 -6.08
CA MET A 98 -15.36 68.52 -5.07
C MET A 98 -14.63 67.19 -4.84
N SER A 99 -13.33 67.32 -4.54
CA SER A 99 -12.42 66.27 -4.03
C SER A 99 -12.10 65.08 -4.97
N LYS A 100 -10.83 65.01 -5.41
CA LYS A 100 -10.20 63.80 -5.99
C LYS A 100 -9.17 63.12 -5.06
N PRO A 101 -9.49 62.70 -3.81
CA PRO A 101 -8.61 61.79 -3.05
C PRO A 101 -9.14 60.34 -2.99
N LEU A 102 -10.45 60.13 -3.05
CA LEU A 102 -11.07 58.83 -2.72
C LEU A 102 -10.77 57.73 -3.74
N THR A 103 -10.66 58.09 -5.03
CA THR A 103 -10.41 57.14 -6.13
C THR A 103 -9.01 56.51 -6.08
N ILE A 104 -8.02 57.19 -5.50
CA ILE A 104 -6.66 56.65 -5.36
C ILE A 104 -6.61 55.68 -4.17
N PHE A 105 -7.24 56.02 -3.05
CA PHE A 105 -7.26 55.17 -1.86
C PHE A 105 -7.96 53.82 -2.12
N LEU A 106 -9.01 53.83 -2.94
CA LEU A 106 -9.71 52.61 -3.35
C LEU A 106 -8.89 51.73 -4.32
N ALA A 107 -8.00 52.33 -5.11
CA ALA A 107 -7.11 51.60 -6.02
C ALA A 107 -5.98 50.88 -5.26
N THR A 108 -5.45 51.47 -4.19
CA THR A 108 -4.45 50.82 -3.32
C THR A 108 -5.00 49.66 -2.49
N LEU A 109 -6.31 49.62 -2.23
CA LEU A 109 -6.98 48.55 -1.47
C LEU A 109 -7.30 47.29 -2.29
N LEU A 110 -7.12 47.34 -3.61
CA LEU A 110 -7.30 46.20 -4.53
C LEU A 110 -5.99 45.49 -4.90
N LEU A 111 -4.88 45.88 -4.28
CA LEU A 111 -3.59 45.16 -4.30
C LEU A 111 -3.34 44.42 -2.98
N VAL A 112 -4.41 43.87 -2.37
CA VAL A 112 -4.26 42.66 -1.57
C VAL A 112 -3.87 41.57 -2.56
N SER A 113 -2.57 41.25 -2.63
CA SER A 113 -2.11 40.04 -3.27
C SER A 113 -2.79 38.87 -2.57
N ILE A 114 -3.79 38.28 -3.22
CA ILE A 114 -4.30 36.97 -2.84
C ILE A 114 -3.13 36.03 -3.11
N SER A 115 -2.32 35.79 -2.08
CA SER A 115 -1.35 34.70 -2.06
C SER A 115 -2.19 33.43 -2.09
N ARG A 116 -2.49 32.96 -3.31
CA ARG A 116 -3.24 31.74 -3.55
C ARG A 116 -2.38 30.65 -2.94
N ALA A 117 -2.83 30.07 -1.82
CA ALA A 117 -2.13 28.99 -1.16
C ALA A 117 -1.79 27.93 -2.22
N THR A 118 -0.55 27.45 -2.20
CA THR A 118 -0.11 26.40 -3.11
C THR A 118 -1.08 25.24 -2.97
N PRO A 119 -1.73 24.77 -4.05
CA PRO A 119 -2.64 23.64 -3.94
C PRO A 119 -1.92 22.45 -3.30
N PRO A 120 -2.55 21.75 -2.35
CA PRO A 120 -1.96 20.55 -1.77
C PRO A 120 -1.78 19.48 -2.87
N PRO A 121 -0.68 18.70 -2.84
CA PRO A 121 -0.31 17.84 -3.95
C PRO A 121 -1.23 16.62 -4.05
N ASN A 122 -1.34 16.09 -5.26
CA ASN A 122 -1.79 14.73 -5.45
C ASN A 122 -0.73 13.76 -4.87
N ILE A 123 -1.19 12.65 -4.29
CA ILE A 123 -0.32 11.65 -3.67
C ILE A 123 -0.62 10.30 -4.30
N LEU A 124 0.35 9.76 -5.04
CA LEU A 124 0.32 8.39 -5.57
C LEU A 124 1.28 7.53 -4.75
N LEU A 125 0.72 6.67 -3.90
CA LEU A 125 1.48 5.70 -3.13
C LEU A 125 1.40 4.33 -3.82
N ILE A 126 2.40 4.02 -4.64
CA ILE A 126 2.63 2.69 -5.21
C ILE A 126 3.23 1.81 -4.11
N PHE A 127 2.50 0.76 -3.73
CA PHE A 127 2.85 -0.06 -2.57
C PHE A 127 2.82 -1.54 -2.92
N THR A 128 3.94 -2.24 -2.72
CA THR A 128 4.15 -3.63 -3.17
C THR A 128 4.16 -4.63 -2.01
N ASP A 129 4.32 -5.91 -2.34
CA ASP A 129 4.11 -7.04 -1.43
C ASP A 129 5.25 -8.06 -1.61
N ASP A 130 6.03 -8.33 -0.55
CA ASP A 130 7.23 -9.22 -0.55
C ASP A 130 8.46 -8.78 -1.38
N GLN A 131 8.71 -7.47 -1.60
CA GLN A 131 9.99 -7.03 -2.19
C GLN A 131 11.09 -6.77 -1.17
N GLY A 132 12.25 -7.40 -1.36
CA GLY A 132 13.48 -7.08 -0.66
C GLY A 132 14.25 -5.91 -1.29
N ILE A 133 15.25 -5.40 -0.56
CA ILE A 133 16.12 -4.30 -1.04
C ILE A 133 16.83 -4.65 -2.35
N ASN A 134 17.11 -5.93 -2.60
CA ASN A 134 17.82 -6.42 -3.79
C ASN A 134 16.86 -6.97 -4.86
N ASP A 135 15.61 -6.52 -4.84
CA ASP A 135 14.58 -6.84 -5.85
C ASP A 135 14.28 -5.67 -6.81
N VAL A 136 14.91 -4.51 -6.57
CA VAL A 136 14.78 -3.28 -7.39
C VAL A 136 16.15 -2.88 -7.94
N GLY A 137 16.20 -2.54 -9.23
CA GLY A 137 17.41 -2.26 -10.01
C GLY A 137 18.28 -1.14 -9.45
N CYS A 138 17.68 -0.02 -9.03
CA CYS A 138 18.39 1.12 -8.43
C CYS A 138 19.08 0.81 -7.08
N TYR A 139 18.76 -0.34 -6.47
CA TYR A 139 19.42 -0.89 -5.28
C TYR A 139 20.35 -2.09 -5.59
N GLY A 140 20.65 -2.33 -6.87
CA GLY A 140 21.61 -3.35 -7.31
C GLY A 140 21.01 -4.74 -7.56
N SER A 141 19.71 -4.84 -7.85
CA SER A 141 19.09 -6.08 -8.28
C SER A 141 19.59 -6.58 -9.64
N GLU A 142 19.52 -7.90 -9.86
CA GLU A 142 19.60 -8.52 -11.19
C GLU A 142 18.30 -8.38 -11.99
N ILE A 143 17.19 -8.03 -11.32
CA ILE A 143 15.87 -7.90 -11.92
C ILE A 143 15.78 -6.52 -12.58
N PRO A 144 15.44 -6.42 -13.88
CA PRO A 144 15.32 -5.14 -14.55
C PRO A 144 14.01 -4.44 -14.16
N THR A 145 14.11 -3.35 -13.39
CA THR A 145 12.96 -2.49 -13.01
C THR A 145 13.11 -1.05 -13.55
N PRO A 146 13.22 -0.85 -14.88
CA PRO A 146 13.53 0.45 -15.46
C PRO A 146 12.51 1.56 -15.15
N ASN A 147 11.25 1.24 -14.83
CA ASN A 147 10.24 2.24 -14.51
C ASN A 147 10.28 2.66 -13.04
N ILE A 148 10.55 1.73 -12.11
CA ILE A 148 10.82 2.04 -10.69
C ILE A 148 12.17 2.78 -10.57
N ASP A 149 13.18 2.35 -11.33
CA ASP A 149 14.48 3.02 -11.41
C ASP A 149 14.34 4.46 -11.98
N ARG A 150 13.34 4.71 -12.83
CA ARG A 150 13.00 6.06 -13.32
C ARG A 150 12.45 6.96 -12.21
N ILE A 151 11.69 6.44 -11.25
CA ILE A 151 11.25 7.20 -10.06
C ILE A 151 12.47 7.66 -9.24
N ALA A 152 13.47 6.79 -9.06
CA ALA A 152 14.72 7.15 -8.40
C ALA A 152 15.55 8.18 -9.20
N ALA A 153 15.68 7.99 -10.52
CA ALA A 153 16.51 8.84 -11.37
C ALA A 153 15.91 10.23 -11.61
N GLU A 154 14.58 10.36 -11.64
CA GLU A 154 13.85 11.62 -11.79
C GLU A 154 13.46 12.24 -10.43
N GLY A 155 13.99 11.72 -9.31
CA GLY A 155 13.66 12.19 -7.96
C GLY A 155 14.72 11.78 -6.92
N ILE A 156 14.28 11.21 -5.79
CA ILE A 156 15.12 10.84 -4.64
C ILE A 156 15.06 9.34 -4.32
N GLN A 157 16.22 8.75 -4.01
CA GLN A 157 16.35 7.39 -3.49
C GLN A 157 16.74 7.39 -2.00
N PHE A 158 15.98 6.67 -1.16
CA PHE A 158 16.29 6.51 0.26
C PHE A 158 17.09 5.23 0.52
N ASN A 159 18.27 5.36 1.12
CA ASN A 159 19.11 4.22 1.49
C ASN A 159 18.69 3.60 2.85
N SER A 160 18.02 4.38 3.70
CA SER A 160 17.71 4.05 5.10
C SER A 160 16.21 4.17 5.41
N PHE A 161 15.35 3.69 4.51
CA PHE A 161 13.90 3.63 4.73
C PHE A 161 13.49 2.29 5.37
N TYR A 162 12.61 2.34 6.36
CA TYR A 162 12.12 1.18 7.10
C TYR A 162 10.59 1.04 7.02
N SER A 163 10.10 -0.19 7.01
CA SER A 163 8.67 -0.50 7.12
C SER A 163 8.20 -0.50 8.58
N ALA A 164 6.90 -0.33 8.82
CA ALA A 164 6.33 -0.38 10.18
C ALA A 164 6.41 -1.77 10.83
N SER A 165 6.53 -2.84 10.04
CA SER A 165 6.81 -4.20 10.52
C SER A 165 7.29 -5.09 9.37
N SER A 166 7.85 -6.26 9.67
CA SER A 166 8.29 -7.25 8.68
C SER A 166 7.17 -8.22 8.21
N ILE A 167 5.91 -7.85 8.42
CA ILE A 167 4.72 -8.67 8.11
C ILE A 167 3.62 -7.74 7.54
N CYS A 168 2.93 -8.17 6.49
CA CYS A 168 2.00 -7.33 5.72
C CYS A 168 0.98 -6.55 6.57
N THR A 169 0.19 -7.22 7.41
CA THR A 169 -0.86 -6.59 8.23
C THR A 169 -0.32 -5.48 9.14
N PRO A 170 0.61 -5.72 10.09
CA PRO A 170 1.13 -4.65 10.96
C PRO A 170 1.84 -3.56 10.15
N SER A 171 2.49 -3.89 9.03
CA SER A 171 3.13 -2.87 8.20
C SER A 171 2.11 -1.93 7.55
N ARG A 172 1.06 -2.48 6.95
CA ARG A 172 -0.08 -1.74 6.35
C ARG A 172 -0.84 -0.93 7.41
N PHE A 173 -0.96 -1.44 8.63
CA PHE A 173 -1.56 -0.73 9.76
C PHE A 173 -0.75 0.53 10.09
N GLY A 174 0.56 0.38 10.35
CA GLY A 174 1.40 1.51 10.75
C GLY A 174 1.58 2.53 9.64
N LEU A 175 1.72 2.10 8.38
CA LEU A 175 1.71 2.97 7.20
C LEU A 175 0.49 3.89 7.17
N LEU A 176 -0.71 3.32 7.33
CA LEU A 176 -1.96 4.06 7.15
C LEU A 176 -2.39 4.85 8.38
N THR A 177 -1.96 4.47 9.59
CA THR A 177 -2.35 5.14 10.85
C THR A 177 -1.27 6.08 11.41
N GLY A 178 -0.02 6.01 10.92
CA GLY A 178 1.13 6.72 11.48
C GLY A 178 1.54 6.23 12.88
N GLN A 179 0.97 5.11 13.34
CA GLN A 179 1.13 4.57 14.68
C GLN A 179 1.97 3.29 14.67
N ASN A 180 2.73 3.05 15.73
CA ASN A 180 3.42 1.79 15.89
C ASN A 180 2.41 0.62 15.99
N PRO A 181 2.61 -0.51 15.30
CA PRO A 181 1.65 -1.63 15.32
C PRO A 181 1.40 -2.25 16.71
N VAL A 182 2.24 -1.98 17.71
CA VAL A 182 1.98 -2.35 19.12
C VAL A 182 0.77 -1.60 19.70
N ARG A 183 0.43 -0.41 19.16
CA ARG A 183 -0.75 0.39 19.55
C ARG A 183 -2.08 -0.17 19.05
N SER A 184 -2.06 -1.14 18.13
CA SER A 184 -3.30 -1.66 17.55
C SER A 184 -4.19 -2.28 18.64
N GLN A 185 -5.43 -1.77 18.74
CA GLN A 185 -6.43 -2.18 19.72
C GLN A 185 -6.72 -3.69 19.62
N ASP A 186 -6.68 -4.20 18.39
CA ASP A 186 -6.88 -5.61 18.05
C ASP A 186 -5.55 -6.40 17.94
N GLN A 187 -4.44 -5.85 18.44
CA GLN A 187 -3.14 -6.54 18.50
C GLN A 187 -2.69 -7.09 17.13
N LEU A 188 -2.77 -6.28 16.07
CA LEU A 188 -2.44 -6.65 14.68
C LEU A 188 -0.95 -6.89 14.41
N LEU A 189 -0.17 -7.30 15.41
CA LEU A 189 1.24 -7.69 15.30
C LEU A 189 1.46 -9.00 14.52
N GLY A 190 0.40 -9.81 14.36
CA GLY A 190 0.38 -11.00 13.50
C GLY A 190 -0.13 -10.68 12.09
N ALA A 191 -0.03 -11.65 11.17
CA ALA A 191 -0.73 -11.54 9.88
C ALA A 191 -2.20 -11.92 10.08
N LEU A 192 -3.14 -11.19 9.48
CA LEU A 192 -4.53 -11.67 9.39
C LEU A 192 -4.61 -12.82 8.38
N MET A 193 -5.30 -13.89 8.75
CA MET A 193 -5.46 -15.09 7.93
C MET A 193 -6.91 -15.25 7.49
N PHE A 194 -7.17 -15.04 6.20
CA PHE A 194 -8.50 -15.00 5.56
C PHE A 194 -9.38 -16.25 5.75
N MET A 195 -8.79 -17.38 6.18
CA MET A 195 -9.48 -18.65 6.40
C MET A 195 -9.59 -19.05 7.88
N ALA A 196 -9.10 -18.21 8.80
CA ALA A 196 -9.15 -18.48 10.24
C ALA A 196 -10.44 -17.89 10.82
N GLU A 197 -11.27 -18.72 11.45
CA GLU A 197 -12.58 -18.30 11.98
C GLU A 197 -12.45 -17.12 12.96
N GLY A 198 -11.45 -17.16 13.85
CA GLY A 198 -11.12 -16.08 14.80
C GLY A 198 -10.33 -14.90 14.21
N HIS A 199 -10.36 -14.73 12.88
CA HIS A 199 -9.86 -13.52 12.20
C HIS A 199 -10.94 -12.81 11.36
N ALA A 200 -12.16 -13.33 11.25
CA ALA A 200 -13.21 -12.75 10.40
C ALA A 200 -13.70 -11.39 10.89
N ASP A 201 -13.86 -11.26 12.21
CA ASP A 201 -14.16 -10.05 12.97
C ASP A 201 -12.91 -9.25 13.37
N LYS A 202 -11.72 -9.71 12.95
CA LYS A 202 -10.43 -9.16 13.36
C LYS A 202 -9.85 -8.19 12.33
N GLY A 203 -9.48 -6.98 12.77
CA GLY A 203 -8.97 -5.95 11.88
C GLY A 203 -8.73 -4.58 12.52
N ILE A 204 -8.49 -3.59 11.66
CA ILE A 204 -8.38 -2.17 12.03
C ILE A 204 -9.74 -1.64 12.51
N GLN A 205 -9.77 -0.97 13.66
CA GLN A 205 -10.98 -0.58 14.37
C GLN A 205 -11.43 0.85 14.01
N GLU A 206 -12.69 1.19 14.25
CA GLU A 206 -13.27 2.52 13.91
C GLU A 206 -12.49 3.70 14.52
N LYS A 207 -11.95 3.53 15.73
CA LYS A 207 -11.12 4.53 16.44
C LYS A 207 -9.69 4.66 15.87
N GLU A 208 -9.25 3.78 14.97
CA GLU A 208 -7.89 3.74 14.44
C GLU A 208 -7.81 4.56 13.13
N VAL A 209 -7.83 5.89 13.30
CA VAL A 209 -7.87 6.90 12.23
C VAL A 209 -6.74 6.71 11.22
N THR A 210 -7.08 6.78 9.93
CA THR A 210 -6.13 6.65 8.82
C THR A 210 -5.79 7.98 8.17
N ILE A 211 -4.66 8.03 7.47
CA ILE A 211 -4.26 9.18 6.66
C ILE A 211 -5.27 9.45 5.53
N ALA A 212 -5.93 8.41 5.01
CA ALA A 212 -7.03 8.57 4.05
C ALA A 212 -8.18 9.38 4.67
N SER A 213 -8.63 9.05 5.89
CA SER A 213 -9.69 9.82 6.55
C SER A 213 -9.25 11.25 6.85
N VAL A 214 -8.00 11.48 7.26
CA VAL A 214 -7.50 12.85 7.53
C VAL A 214 -7.45 13.69 6.24
N LEU A 215 -6.86 13.17 5.16
CA LEU A 215 -6.77 13.85 3.87
C LEU A 215 -8.16 14.13 3.28
N ARG A 216 -9.09 13.17 3.34
CA ARG A 216 -10.47 13.32 2.86
C ARG A 216 -11.24 14.36 3.68
N ASP A 217 -11.24 14.21 5.00
CA ASP A 217 -12.17 14.95 5.87
C ASP A 217 -11.65 16.35 6.26
N GLN A 218 -10.35 16.60 6.17
CA GLN A 218 -9.75 17.90 6.50
C GLN A 218 -9.29 18.70 5.27
N ALA A 219 -8.74 18.05 4.23
CA ALA A 219 -8.26 18.71 3.00
C ALA A 219 -9.09 18.37 1.74
N GLY A 220 -10.17 17.59 1.86
CA GLY A 220 -11.12 17.34 0.77
C GLY A 220 -10.67 16.35 -0.31
N TYR A 221 -9.59 15.60 -0.06
CA TYR A 221 -8.98 14.69 -1.04
C TYR A 221 -9.96 13.65 -1.61
N ASP A 222 -9.78 13.32 -2.89
CA ASP A 222 -10.29 12.10 -3.51
C ASP A 222 -9.48 10.91 -3.00
N THR A 223 -10.10 9.95 -2.30
CA THR A 223 -9.37 8.88 -1.62
C THR A 223 -9.70 7.52 -2.20
N SER A 224 -8.70 6.81 -2.73
CA SER A 224 -8.92 5.53 -3.40
C SER A 224 -7.89 4.47 -3.01
N LEU A 225 -8.37 3.28 -2.68
CA LEU A 225 -7.56 2.07 -2.54
C LEU A 225 -7.79 1.18 -3.75
N ILE A 226 -6.70 0.88 -4.48
CA ILE A 226 -6.73 -0.11 -5.57
C ILE A 226 -5.76 -1.25 -5.23
N GLY A 227 -6.27 -2.47 -5.08
CA GLY A 227 -5.51 -3.67 -4.72
C GLY A 227 -5.67 -4.16 -3.27
N LYS A 228 -4.56 -4.51 -2.60
CA LYS A 228 -4.49 -5.27 -1.33
C LYS A 228 -4.72 -4.40 -0.09
N TRP A 229 -5.84 -4.64 0.61
CA TRP A 229 -6.13 -4.05 1.93
C TRP A 229 -5.39 -4.76 3.08
N HIS A 230 -5.77 -6.00 3.38
CA HIS A 230 -5.17 -6.87 4.41
C HIS A 230 -5.18 -6.34 5.87
N LEU A 231 -6.10 -5.43 6.18
CA LEU A 231 -6.38 -4.96 7.56
C LEU A 231 -7.73 -5.41 8.12
N GLY A 232 -8.45 -6.28 7.41
CA GLY A 232 -9.75 -6.83 7.81
C GLY A 232 -10.50 -7.36 6.58
N HIS A 233 -11.47 -8.25 6.76
CA HIS A 233 -12.11 -8.94 5.61
C HIS A 233 -13.54 -9.46 5.86
N GLY A 234 -13.86 -10.02 7.03
CA GLY A 234 -15.15 -10.68 7.28
C GLY A 234 -16.27 -9.70 7.66
N ASP A 235 -16.04 -8.84 8.65
CA ASP A 235 -17.01 -7.81 9.04
C ASP A 235 -16.97 -6.60 8.07
N PRO A 236 -18.13 -6.15 7.52
CA PRO A 236 -18.18 -5.01 6.61
C PRO A 236 -17.67 -3.68 7.18
N SER A 237 -17.61 -3.51 8.50
CA SER A 237 -17.03 -2.32 9.15
C SER A 237 -15.52 -2.22 8.91
N LEU A 238 -14.83 -3.35 8.75
CA LEU A 238 -13.38 -3.41 8.55
C LEU A 238 -12.94 -3.11 7.10
N LEU A 239 -13.89 -2.82 6.18
CA LEU A 239 -13.60 -2.53 4.78
C LEU A 239 -13.04 -1.10 4.59
N PRO A 240 -12.18 -0.84 3.59
CA PRO A 240 -11.52 0.46 3.39
C PRO A 240 -12.45 1.69 3.38
N LEU A 241 -13.70 1.50 2.93
CA LEU A 241 -14.72 2.56 2.85
C LEU A 241 -15.05 3.20 4.21
N ASN A 242 -14.94 2.45 5.31
CA ASN A 242 -15.15 2.99 6.66
C ASN A 242 -13.86 3.61 7.22
N HIS A 243 -12.70 3.23 6.69
CA HIS A 243 -11.37 3.69 7.10
C HIS A 243 -10.80 4.75 6.15
N GLY A 244 -11.67 5.66 5.70
CA GLY A 244 -11.27 6.91 5.04
C GLY A 244 -11.25 6.93 3.51
N PHE A 245 -11.48 5.82 2.81
CA PHE A 245 -11.44 5.77 1.34
C PHE A 245 -12.81 5.98 0.70
N ASP A 246 -12.93 6.90 -0.26
CA ASP A 246 -14.12 7.08 -1.12
C ASP A 246 -14.34 5.86 -2.04
N THR A 247 -13.26 5.25 -2.55
CA THR A 247 -13.31 4.12 -3.50
C THR A 247 -12.43 2.95 -3.04
N PHE A 248 -12.93 1.73 -3.25
CA PHE A 248 -12.17 0.49 -3.10
C PHE A 248 -12.41 -0.43 -4.29
N ILE A 249 -11.35 -0.85 -4.99
CA ILE A 249 -11.38 -1.93 -5.99
C ILE A 249 -10.17 -2.82 -5.76
N GLY A 250 -10.36 -4.07 -5.37
CA GLY A 250 -9.23 -4.90 -4.93
C GLY A 250 -9.64 -6.05 -4.02
N HIS A 251 -8.78 -6.41 -3.07
CA HIS A 251 -8.98 -7.59 -2.23
C HIS A 251 -8.60 -7.40 -0.76
N THR A 252 -9.20 -8.21 0.12
CA THR A 252 -9.13 -8.05 1.58
C THR A 252 -8.24 -9.07 2.28
N GLY A 253 -8.13 -10.28 1.75
CA GLY A 253 -7.21 -11.30 2.24
C GLY A 253 -5.75 -10.99 1.97
N GLY A 254 -4.84 -11.70 2.66
CA GLY A 254 -3.40 -11.45 2.56
C GLY A 254 -2.74 -11.83 1.23
N CYS A 255 -3.42 -12.59 0.36
CA CYS A 255 -2.99 -12.95 -0.98
C CYS A 255 -4.15 -13.63 -1.73
N ILE A 256 -4.20 -13.46 -3.05
CA ILE A 256 -5.21 -14.05 -3.95
C ILE A 256 -4.54 -14.86 -5.06
N ASP A 257 -5.29 -15.72 -5.73
CA ASP A 257 -4.88 -16.25 -7.04
C ASP A 257 -4.83 -15.12 -8.07
N PHE A 258 -3.69 -14.95 -8.74
CA PHE A 258 -3.43 -13.88 -9.69
C PHE A 258 -4.29 -13.93 -10.95
N PHE A 259 -4.99 -15.04 -11.23
CA PHE A 259 -5.81 -15.21 -12.43
C PHE A 259 -7.31 -15.26 -12.15
N THR A 260 -7.73 -15.78 -10.98
CA THR A 260 -9.15 -15.92 -10.62
C THR A 260 -9.63 -15.00 -9.49
N MET A 261 -8.74 -14.19 -8.90
CA MET A 261 -9.05 -13.22 -7.84
C MET A 261 -9.76 -13.83 -6.61
N THR A 262 -9.32 -15.05 -6.26
CA THR A 262 -9.88 -15.87 -5.17
C THR A 262 -8.82 -16.25 -4.14
N TYR A 263 -9.20 -16.33 -2.87
CA TYR A 263 -8.42 -17.08 -1.88
C TYR A 263 -8.70 -18.58 -2.05
N GLY A 264 -7.90 -19.25 -2.88
CA GLY A 264 -8.12 -20.64 -3.30
C GLY A 264 -9.34 -20.79 -4.22
N ILE A 265 -10.52 -20.97 -3.62
CA ILE A 265 -11.82 -21.08 -4.34
C ILE A 265 -12.88 -20.10 -3.82
N ILE A 266 -12.53 -19.25 -2.85
CA ILE A 266 -13.44 -18.26 -2.26
C ILE A 266 -13.14 -16.90 -2.90
N PRO A 267 -14.13 -16.18 -3.47
CA PRO A 267 -13.92 -14.85 -4.02
C PRO A 267 -13.40 -13.87 -2.97
N ASP A 268 -12.41 -13.07 -3.34
CA ASP A 268 -11.87 -11.98 -2.51
C ASP A 268 -11.73 -10.67 -3.32
N TRP A 269 -12.21 -10.61 -4.56
CA TRP A 269 -12.25 -9.35 -5.32
C TRP A 269 -13.51 -8.53 -5.01
N TYR A 270 -13.35 -7.23 -4.81
CA TYR A 270 -14.39 -6.26 -4.45
C TYR A 270 -14.46 -5.11 -5.46
N ASN A 271 -15.67 -4.57 -5.61
CA ASN A 271 -15.90 -3.22 -6.10
C ASN A 271 -16.82 -2.51 -5.09
N GLY A 272 -16.29 -1.49 -4.41
CA GLY A 272 -16.89 -0.96 -3.20
C GLY A 272 -17.03 -2.02 -2.11
N SER A 273 -18.22 -2.14 -1.51
CA SER A 273 -18.52 -3.15 -0.48
C SER A 273 -18.99 -4.50 -1.05
N GLN A 274 -18.99 -4.69 -2.37
CA GLN A 274 -19.57 -5.87 -3.02
C GLN A 274 -18.48 -6.76 -3.62
N HIS A 275 -18.53 -8.06 -3.31
CA HIS A 275 -17.74 -9.04 -4.06
C HIS A 275 -18.19 -9.06 -5.53
N VAL A 276 -17.22 -9.07 -6.45
CA VAL A 276 -17.44 -9.24 -7.88
C VAL A 276 -16.58 -10.38 -8.42
N SER A 277 -17.00 -11.00 -9.52
CA SER A 277 -16.18 -12.01 -10.20
C SER A 277 -15.44 -11.35 -11.35
N GLU A 278 -14.13 -11.24 -11.22
CA GLU A 278 -13.24 -10.70 -12.26
C GLU A 278 -12.15 -11.73 -12.62
N ASN A 279 -11.67 -11.71 -13.87
CA ASN A 279 -10.64 -12.62 -14.37
C ASN A 279 -9.68 -11.86 -15.30
N GLY A 280 -8.38 -11.90 -14.99
CA GLY A 280 -7.33 -11.19 -15.71
C GLY A 280 -5.96 -11.63 -15.17
N TYR A 281 -4.97 -10.75 -15.16
CA TYR A 281 -3.81 -10.89 -14.29
C TYR A 281 -3.88 -9.80 -13.22
N ALA A 282 -3.76 -10.13 -11.93
CA ALA A 282 -4.04 -9.19 -10.85
C ALA A 282 -3.23 -7.88 -10.96
N THR A 283 -1.94 -7.97 -11.32
CA THR A 283 -1.08 -6.81 -11.58
C THR A 283 -1.58 -5.95 -12.74
N GLU A 284 -2.09 -6.55 -13.82
CA GLU A 284 -2.64 -5.83 -14.97
C GLU A 284 -3.97 -5.15 -14.60
N LEU A 285 -4.86 -5.83 -13.87
CA LEU A 285 -6.14 -5.25 -13.43
C LEU A 285 -5.94 -4.07 -12.47
N ILE A 286 -5.02 -4.19 -11.50
CA ILE A 286 -4.65 -3.10 -10.58
C ILE A 286 -4.05 -1.92 -11.36
N THR A 287 -3.28 -2.19 -12.42
CA THR A 287 -2.76 -1.16 -13.32
C THR A 287 -3.88 -0.47 -14.11
N GLU A 288 -4.79 -1.24 -14.71
CA GLU A 288 -5.86 -0.73 -15.57
C GLU A 288 -6.87 0.13 -14.78
N GLU A 289 -7.30 -0.33 -13.59
CA GLU A 289 -8.17 0.45 -12.69
C GLU A 289 -7.50 1.75 -12.21
N ALA A 290 -6.16 1.76 -12.03
CA ALA A 290 -5.41 2.97 -11.68
C ALA A 290 -5.35 3.99 -12.83
N ILE A 291 -5.23 3.52 -14.08
CA ILE A 291 -5.25 4.39 -15.28
C ILE A 291 -6.64 4.97 -15.49
N ASP A 292 -7.69 4.13 -15.42
CA ASP A 292 -9.08 4.57 -15.51
C ASP A 292 -9.41 5.57 -14.39
N TYR A 293 -8.92 5.35 -13.17
CA TYR A 293 -9.04 6.30 -12.06
C TYR A 293 -8.37 7.65 -12.36
N LEU A 294 -7.10 7.66 -12.78
CA LEU A 294 -6.34 8.89 -13.08
C LEU A 294 -6.98 9.68 -14.24
N SER A 295 -7.50 9.00 -15.26
CA SER A 295 -8.26 9.64 -16.35
C SER A 295 -9.45 10.44 -15.83
N GLY A 296 -10.07 9.98 -14.73
CA GLY A 296 -11.19 10.61 -14.06
C GLY A 296 -10.81 11.74 -13.10
N GLN A 297 -9.52 12.00 -12.84
CA GLN A 297 -9.05 13.09 -11.97
C GLN A 297 -8.81 14.40 -12.73
N LYS A 298 -8.43 14.34 -14.02
CA LYS A 298 -8.15 15.54 -14.85
C LYS A 298 -9.30 16.57 -14.88
N GLU A 299 -10.54 16.10 -14.73
CA GLU A 299 -11.76 16.92 -14.74
C GLU A 299 -12.23 17.34 -13.32
N ARG A 300 -11.39 17.18 -12.27
CA ARG A 300 -11.74 17.49 -10.86
C ARG A 300 -10.90 18.63 -10.30
N ASP A 301 -11.56 19.51 -9.55
CA ASP A 301 -10.96 20.63 -8.80
C ASP A 301 -10.71 20.22 -7.33
N ARG A 302 -10.12 19.02 -7.12
CA ARG A 302 -9.70 18.49 -5.81
C ARG A 302 -8.47 17.57 -5.94
N PRO A 303 -7.54 17.55 -4.97
CA PRO A 303 -6.40 16.64 -5.00
C PRO A 303 -6.82 15.19 -4.79
N PHE A 304 -5.98 14.22 -5.17
CA PHE A 304 -6.20 12.80 -4.92
C PHE A 304 -5.13 12.14 -4.02
N PHE A 305 -5.54 11.12 -3.28
CA PHE A 305 -4.69 10.14 -2.61
C PHE A 305 -5.05 8.76 -3.14
N LEU A 306 -4.20 8.23 -4.03
CA LEU A 306 -4.31 6.89 -4.58
C LEU A 306 -3.31 5.98 -3.88
N TYR A 307 -3.82 5.09 -3.02
CA TYR A 307 -3.08 3.99 -2.44
C TYR A 307 -3.17 2.77 -3.38
N LEU A 308 -2.16 2.63 -4.23
CA LEU A 308 -2.06 1.61 -5.26
C LEU A 308 -1.29 0.39 -4.73
N ALA A 309 -2.01 -0.44 -3.97
CA ALA A 309 -1.48 -1.55 -3.20
C ALA A 309 -1.42 -2.84 -4.03
N TYR A 310 -0.38 -3.02 -4.84
CA TYR A 310 -0.14 -4.27 -5.55
C TYR A 310 0.06 -5.44 -4.56
N ASN A 311 -0.52 -6.60 -4.91
CA ASN A 311 -0.25 -7.89 -4.26
C ASN A 311 0.92 -8.66 -4.91
N ALA A 312 1.72 -7.96 -5.71
CA ALA A 312 2.88 -8.48 -6.42
C ALA A 312 4.17 -7.92 -5.79
N PRO A 313 5.30 -8.65 -5.89
CA PRO A 313 5.48 -10.00 -6.42
C PRO A 313 5.18 -11.17 -5.44
N HIS A 314 4.58 -10.91 -4.26
CA HIS A 314 4.11 -11.94 -3.30
C HIS A 314 3.43 -13.13 -4.00
N PHE A 315 3.61 -14.33 -3.43
CA PHE A 315 3.00 -15.55 -3.95
C PHE A 315 1.46 -15.47 -4.05
N GLY A 316 0.91 -16.09 -5.08
CA GLY A 316 -0.53 -16.22 -5.27
C GLY A 316 -1.16 -17.37 -4.47
N LYS A 317 -2.47 -17.27 -4.24
CA LYS A 317 -3.25 -18.21 -3.43
C LYS A 317 -4.16 -19.11 -4.26
N GLY A 318 -3.56 -19.96 -5.09
CA GLY A 318 -4.29 -20.97 -5.86
C GLY A 318 -4.89 -22.10 -5.00
N TYR A 319 -5.45 -23.12 -5.65
CA TYR A 319 -6.10 -24.27 -5.01
C TYR A 319 -5.57 -25.61 -5.53
N SER A 320 -5.36 -26.59 -4.64
CA SER A 320 -5.05 -27.98 -5.03
C SER A 320 -6.32 -28.82 -5.01
N PRO A 321 -6.82 -29.32 -6.16
CA PRO A 321 -7.97 -30.22 -6.20
C PRO A 321 -7.69 -31.61 -5.62
N ALA A 322 -6.42 -32.01 -5.52
CA ALA A 322 -5.99 -33.27 -4.94
C ALA A 322 -6.05 -33.23 -3.41
N ASP A 323 -5.48 -32.18 -2.81
CA ASP A 323 -5.45 -31.95 -1.37
C ASP A 323 -6.71 -31.25 -0.83
N LYS A 324 -7.55 -30.73 -1.74
CA LYS A 324 -8.79 -29.98 -1.50
C LYS A 324 -8.63 -28.70 -0.68
N LYS A 325 -7.45 -28.08 -0.71
CA LYS A 325 -7.09 -26.90 0.08
C LYS A 325 -6.43 -25.79 -0.75
N PRO A 326 -6.48 -24.51 -0.31
CA PRO A 326 -5.65 -23.45 -0.86
C PRO A 326 -4.15 -23.78 -0.75
N VAL A 327 -3.35 -23.30 -1.69
CA VAL A 327 -1.90 -23.50 -1.78
C VAL A 327 -1.20 -22.19 -2.18
N ASN A 328 0.03 -22.01 -1.71
CA ASN A 328 0.88 -20.88 -2.07
C ASN A 328 1.65 -21.24 -3.35
N LEU A 329 1.62 -20.40 -4.38
CA LEU A 329 2.29 -20.64 -5.66
C LEU A 329 2.83 -19.33 -6.24
N MET A 330 4.01 -19.37 -6.88
CA MET A 330 4.41 -18.29 -7.78
C MET A 330 3.60 -18.38 -9.07
N GLN A 331 3.07 -17.25 -9.55
CA GLN A 331 2.13 -17.20 -10.67
C GLN A 331 2.55 -16.26 -11.83
N PRO A 332 3.82 -16.28 -12.27
CA PRO A 332 4.28 -15.41 -13.36
C PRO A 332 3.62 -15.72 -14.70
N GLN A 333 3.47 -14.69 -15.53
CA GLN A 333 3.11 -14.85 -16.93
C GLN A 333 4.23 -15.53 -17.75
N ALA A 334 3.84 -16.33 -18.74
CA ALA A 334 4.76 -17.05 -19.63
C ALA A 334 5.45 -16.17 -20.71
N ALA A 335 5.12 -14.89 -20.79
CA ALA A 335 5.90 -13.89 -21.52
C ALA A 335 7.12 -13.46 -20.70
N GLU A 336 6.88 -13.10 -19.43
CA GLU A 336 7.85 -12.45 -18.55
C GLU A 336 8.98 -13.40 -18.12
N LEU A 337 8.67 -14.68 -17.94
CA LEU A 337 9.66 -15.75 -17.78
C LEU A 337 10.72 -15.82 -18.91
N LYS A 338 10.47 -15.21 -20.08
CA LYS A 338 11.44 -15.11 -21.18
C LYS A 338 12.31 -13.86 -21.09
N ARG A 339 11.80 -12.76 -20.52
CA ARG A 339 12.57 -11.52 -20.30
C ARG A 339 13.66 -11.75 -19.25
N VAL A 340 13.34 -12.48 -18.19
CA VAL A 340 14.27 -12.87 -17.11
C VAL A 340 14.91 -14.25 -17.31
N ALA A 341 14.99 -14.75 -18.55
CA ALA A 341 15.52 -16.08 -18.85
C ALA A 341 17.03 -16.28 -18.53
N SER A 342 17.76 -15.19 -18.25
CA SER A 342 19.15 -15.20 -17.77
C SER A 342 19.30 -15.61 -16.30
N ILE A 343 18.25 -15.44 -15.48
CA ILE A 343 18.25 -15.88 -14.08
C ILE A 343 18.12 -17.40 -14.09
N GLU A 344 19.13 -18.13 -13.60
CA GLU A 344 19.16 -19.60 -13.68
C GLU A 344 18.18 -20.27 -12.70
N ASP A 345 18.15 -19.81 -11.44
CA ASP A 345 17.27 -20.39 -10.42
C ASP A 345 15.79 -20.24 -10.80
N LYS A 346 15.02 -21.31 -10.54
CA LYS A 346 13.61 -21.37 -10.94
C LYS A 346 12.75 -20.40 -10.13
N ILE A 347 12.92 -20.35 -8.81
CA ILE A 347 12.03 -19.59 -7.93
C ILE A 347 12.35 -18.09 -8.05
N ARG A 348 13.64 -17.74 -8.06
CA ARG A 348 14.12 -16.38 -8.35
C ARG A 348 13.64 -15.87 -9.71
N ARG A 349 13.66 -16.71 -10.75
CA ARG A 349 13.14 -16.34 -12.08
C ARG A 349 11.62 -16.21 -12.11
N GLU A 350 10.89 -17.03 -11.35
CA GLU A 350 9.43 -16.92 -11.24
C GLU A 350 9.02 -15.64 -10.49
N PHE A 351 9.72 -15.27 -9.41
CA PHE A 351 9.60 -14.00 -8.71
C PHE A 351 9.94 -12.79 -9.62
N ALA A 352 11.08 -12.85 -10.30
CA ALA A 352 11.54 -11.78 -11.18
C ALA A 352 10.58 -11.53 -12.35
N ALA A 353 9.96 -12.58 -12.90
CA ALA A 353 8.93 -12.44 -13.93
C ALA A 353 7.64 -11.74 -13.40
N MET A 354 7.30 -11.90 -12.12
CA MET A 354 6.20 -11.15 -11.49
C MET A 354 6.61 -9.70 -11.21
N THR A 355 7.85 -9.47 -10.78
CA THR A 355 8.43 -8.13 -10.54
C THR A 355 8.55 -7.30 -11.81
N VAL A 356 8.91 -7.91 -12.95
CA VAL A 356 8.99 -7.22 -14.25
C VAL A 356 7.59 -6.86 -14.79
N SER A 357 6.58 -7.71 -14.55
CA SER A 357 5.17 -7.36 -14.87
C SER A 357 4.65 -6.20 -14.01
N LEU A 358 5.11 -6.09 -12.76
CA LEU A 358 4.83 -4.98 -11.85
C LEU A 358 5.53 -3.69 -12.30
N ASP A 359 6.80 -3.74 -12.72
CA ASP A 359 7.51 -2.58 -13.27
C ASP A 359 6.86 -2.05 -14.57
N ASP A 360 6.43 -2.94 -15.47
CA ASP A 360 5.61 -2.58 -16.64
C ASP A 360 4.29 -1.88 -16.22
N GLY A 361 3.70 -2.30 -15.09
CA GLY A 361 2.52 -1.65 -14.49
C GLY A 361 2.82 -0.24 -14.00
N VAL A 362 3.89 -0.08 -13.22
CA VAL A 362 4.40 1.23 -12.76
C VAL A 362 4.68 2.16 -13.94
N GLY A 363 5.31 1.65 -15.01
CA GLY A 363 5.57 2.40 -16.24
C GLY A 363 4.30 2.96 -16.89
N LYS A 364 3.23 2.15 -16.98
CA LYS A 364 1.94 2.58 -17.52
C LYS A 364 1.25 3.63 -16.62
N VAL A 365 1.31 3.49 -15.30
CA VAL A 365 0.72 4.47 -14.36
C VAL A 365 1.47 5.81 -14.41
N LEU A 366 2.81 5.79 -14.48
CA LEU A 366 3.60 7.01 -14.69
C LEU A 366 3.27 7.67 -16.04
N ALA A 367 3.12 6.89 -17.11
CA ALA A 367 2.71 7.40 -18.42
C ALA A 367 1.28 7.99 -18.41
N ALA A 368 0.36 7.45 -17.59
CA ALA A 368 -0.97 8.02 -17.41
C ALA A 368 -0.97 9.36 -16.66
N LEU A 369 -0.07 9.55 -15.68
CA LEU A 369 0.14 10.87 -15.07
C LEU A 369 0.60 11.90 -16.12
N GLU A 370 1.55 11.51 -16.98
CA GLU A 370 2.06 12.34 -18.08
C GLU A 370 0.98 12.62 -19.16
N GLU A 371 0.15 11.63 -19.53
CA GLU A 371 -0.94 11.78 -20.51
C GLU A 371 -2.06 12.70 -19.99
N TYR A 372 -2.35 12.66 -18.68
CA TYR A 372 -3.40 13.46 -18.06
C TYR A 372 -2.90 14.79 -17.49
N GLU A 373 -1.63 15.15 -17.70
CA GLU A 373 -0.99 16.40 -17.24
C GLU A 373 -1.04 16.57 -15.71
N LEU A 374 -0.94 15.45 -14.97
CA LEU A 374 -1.00 15.36 -13.50
C LEU A 374 0.40 15.27 -12.86
N GLU A 375 1.44 15.03 -13.65
CA GLU A 375 2.75 14.58 -13.16
C GLU A 375 3.55 15.63 -12.40
N ASN A 376 3.29 16.92 -12.62
CA ASN A 376 3.99 18.03 -11.94
C ASN A 376 3.43 18.32 -10.54
N ASP A 377 2.14 18.06 -10.34
CA ASP A 377 1.42 18.28 -9.07
C ASP A 377 1.23 16.98 -8.27
N THR A 378 1.84 15.87 -8.71
CA THR A 378 1.78 14.56 -8.03
C THR A 378 3.11 14.18 -7.39
N LEU A 379 3.09 13.98 -6.08
CA LEU A 379 4.11 13.22 -5.36
C LEU A 379 3.88 11.72 -5.61
N VAL A 380 4.77 11.11 -6.40
CA VAL A 380 4.80 9.66 -6.62
C VAL A 380 5.78 9.01 -5.65
N ILE A 381 5.32 7.98 -4.95
CA ILE A 381 6.09 7.21 -3.97
C ILE A 381 6.02 5.74 -4.38
N PHE A 382 7.17 5.08 -4.43
CA PHE A 382 7.26 3.61 -4.49
C PHE A 382 7.81 3.09 -3.15
N LEU A 383 7.14 2.09 -2.57
CA LEU A 383 7.50 1.44 -1.32
C LEU A 383 6.97 -0.01 -1.30
N THR A 384 7.52 -0.86 -0.44
CA THR A 384 7.06 -2.25 -0.20
C THR A 384 6.72 -2.47 1.27
N ASP A 385 5.80 -3.38 1.56
CA ASP A 385 5.33 -3.57 2.95
C ASP A 385 6.36 -4.19 3.89
N HIS A 386 7.26 -5.02 3.40
CA HIS A 386 8.46 -5.46 4.12
C HIS A 386 9.47 -6.12 3.18
N GLY A 387 10.64 -6.50 3.72
CA GLY A 387 11.65 -7.27 3.01
C GLY A 387 11.13 -8.63 2.50
N GLY A 388 11.72 -9.11 1.42
CA GLY A 388 11.24 -10.26 0.66
C GLY A 388 11.46 -11.60 1.34
N ASP A 389 10.79 -12.64 0.83
CA ASP A 389 10.91 -14.03 1.27
C ASP A 389 11.71 -14.86 0.23
N PRO A 390 12.95 -15.30 0.56
CA PRO A 390 13.74 -16.18 -0.31
C PRO A 390 13.07 -17.52 -0.63
N THR A 391 12.10 -17.98 0.17
CA THR A 391 11.28 -19.18 -0.10
C THR A 391 10.47 -19.03 -1.39
N TYR A 392 10.11 -17.79 -1.73
CA TYR A 392 9.35 -17.42 -2.93
C TYR A 392 10.18 -16.57 -3.91
N GLY A 393 11.47 -16.35 -3.64
CA GLY A 393 12.45 -15.80 -4.58
C GLY A 393 12.83 -14.33 -4.37
N GLY A 394 12.34 -13.67 -3.32
CA GLY A 394 12.75 -12.31 -2.94
C GLY A 394 14.17 -12.26 -2.37
N SER A 395 14.88 -11.14 -2.55
CA SER A 395 16.29 -10.97 -2.15
C SER A 395 16.50 -9.71 -1.31
N ASN A 396 17.11 -9.89 -0.14
CA ASN A 396 17.46 -8.81 0.79
C ASN A 396 18.97 -8.50 0.80
N LEU A 397 19.77 -9.17 -0.04
CA LEU A 397 21.23 -9.12 0.02
C LEU A 397 21.79 -7.69 -0.19
N PRO A 398 22.83 -7.27 0.56
CA PRO A 398 23.61 -8.05 1.53
C PRO A 398 22.98 -8.12 2.94
N LEU A 399 21.84 -7.47 3.18
CA LEU A 399 21.23 -7.37 4.50
C LEU A 399 20.80 -8.76 5.01
N ARG A 400 21.00 -8.98 6.31
CA ARG A 400 20.64 -10.22 6.99
C ARG A 400 19.11 -10.34 7.16
N GLY A 401 18.59 -11.56 7.04
CA GLY A 401 17.19 -11.86 7.29
C GLY A 401 16.24 -11.59 6.12
N ASN A 402 14.94 -11.65 6.43
CA ASN A 402 13.83 -11.71 5.49
C ASN A 402 12.47 -11.46 6.16
N LYS A 403 11.39 -11.56 5.37
CA LYS A 403 9.98 -11.59 5.80
C LYS A 403 9.80 -12.26 7.18
N ALA A 404 9.10 -11.56 8.07
CA ALA A 404 8.79 -11.95 9.45
C ALA A 404 9.98 -12.11 10.44
N THR A 405 11.21 -11.72 10.06
CA THR A 405 12.33 -11.48 10.98
C THR A 405 12.51 -9.98 11.26
N LEU A 406 13.26 -9.58 12.29
CA LEU A 406 13.56 -8.15 12.56
C LEU A 406 15.05 -7.78 12.38
N PHE A 407 15.81 -8.65 11.71
CA PHE A 407 17.07 -8.23 11.07
C PHE A 407 16.80 -7.21 9.95
N GLU A 408 17.80 -6.45 9.52
CA GLU A 408 17.68 -5.37 8.54
C GLU A 408 16.96 -5.79 7.26
N GLY A 409 17.27 -6.97 6.71
CA GLY A 409 16.61 -7.53 5.53
C GLY A 409 15.15 -7.95 5.71
N GLY A 410 14.58 -7.82 6.92
CA GLY A 410 13.15 -7.95 7.18
C GLY A 410 12.39 -6.62 7.23
N ILE A 411 13.06 -5.52 7.58
CA ILE A 411 12.43 -4.21 7.89
C ILE A 411 12.95 -3.03 7.07
N ARG A 412 14.17 -3.09 6.52
CA ARG A 412 14.75 -2.06 5.67
C ARG A 412 14.38 -2.34 4.22
N VAL A 413 13.76 -1.35 3.57
CA VAL A 413 12.97 -1.55 2.36
C VAL A 413 13.33 -0.54 1.26
N PRO A 414 13.21 -0.90 -0.02
CA PRO A 414 13.37 0.05 -1.12
C PRO A 414 12.28 1.12 -1.03
N CYS A 415 12.69 2.40 -1.09
CA CYS A 415 11.78 3.53 -1.19
C CYS A 415 12.37 4.64 -2.07
N VAL A 416 11.62 5.02 -3.10
CA VAL A 416 12.00 6.05 -4.07
C VAL A 416 10.82 6.98 -4.32
N MET A 417 11.08 8.28 -4.46
CA MET A 417 10.03 9.30 -4.61
C MET A 417 10.35 10.28 -5.73
N ARG A 418 9.33 10.71 -6.48
CA ARG A 418 9.44 11.61 -7.62
C ARG A 418 8.35 12.67 -7.55
N TRP A 419 8.74 13.94 -7.69
CA TRP A 419 7.83 15.07 -7.81
C TRP A 419 8.54 16.20 -8.58
N PRO A 420 8.41 16.27 -9.93
CA PRO A 420 9.27 17.08 -10.80
C PRO A 420 9.25 18.60 -10.54
N GLY A 421 8.22 19.10 -9.86
CA GLY A 421 8.11 20.51 -9.45
C GLY A 421 8.71 20.86 -8.08
N LYS A 422 9.24 19.87 -7.33
CA LYS A 422 9.71 20.05 -5.93
C LYS A 422 10.97 19.27 -5.59
N ILE A 423 11.02 17.97 -5.90
CA ILE A 423 12.17 17.10 -5.64
C ILE A 423 13.17 17.25 -6.80
N GLU A 424 14.42 17.59 -6.52
CA GLU A 424 15.46 17.61 -7.57
C GLU A 424 15.79 16.18 -8.04
N ALA A 425 15.98 16.01 -9.34
CA ALA A 425 16.23 14.70 -9.93
C ALA A 425 17.63 14.14 -9.60
N GLY A 426 17.67 12.86 -9.22
CA GLY A 426 18.90 12.11 -8.97
C GLY A 426 19.47 12.25 -7.54
N GLN A 427 18.68 12.76 -6.60
CA GLN A 427 19.06 12.87 -5.20
C GLN A 427 19.13 11.49 -4.51
N LYS A 428 19.92 11.41 -3.43
CA LYS A 428 19.94 10.27 -2.51
C LYS A 428 19.97 10.76 -1.07
N SER A 429 19.33 10.02 -0.16
CA SER A 429 19.37 10.32 1.28
C SER A 429 19.61 9.07 2.12
N ASP A 430 20.50 9.22 3.11
CA ASP A 430 20.80 8.24 4.15
C ASP A 430 19.97 8.45 5.43
N SER A 431 19.06 9.45 5.46
CA SER A 431 18.17 9.76 6.58
C SER A 431 17.33 8.55 7.02
N GLN A 432 17.19 8.37 8.33
CA GLN A 432 16.52 7.22 8.93
C GLN A 432 14.99 7.42 8.93
N LEU A 433 14.34 7.05 7.81
CA LEU A 433 12.90 7.24 7.60
C LEU A 433 12.10 5.96 7.92
N TRP A 434 10.87 6.11 8.38
CA TRP A 434 9.94 5.03 8.68
C TRP A 434 8.65 5.18 7.86
N SER A 435 7.98 4.09 7.49
CA SER A 435 6.66 4.18 6.84
C SER A 435 5.59 4.83 7.72
N LEU A 436 5.82 4.95 9.04
CA LEU A 436 4.98 5.75 9.96
C LEU A 436 5.04 7.25 9.64
N ASP A 437 6.16 7.73 9.09
CA ASP A 437 6.42 9.15 8.83
C ASP A 437 5.65 9.70 7.64
N LEU A 438 5.14 8.81 6.77
CA LEU A 438 4.30 9.17 5.64
C LEU A 438 2.99 9.83 6.09
N PHE A 439 2.41 9.43 7.23
CA PHE A 439 1.21 10.06 7.77
C PHE A 439 1.42 11.57 8.08
N PRO A 440 2.31 11.98 8.99
CA PRO A 440 2.54 13.41 9.25
C PRO A 440 3.15 14.15 8.07
N THR A 441 3.94 13.49 7.21
CA THR A 441 4.45 14.09 5.97
C THR A 441 3.32 14.44 5.00
N PHE A 442 2.31 13.57 4.83
CA PHE A 442 1.16 13.86 3.98
C PHE A 442 0.27 14.93 4.60
N CYS A 443 0.15 15.00 5.93
CA CYS A 443 -0.53 16.12 6.61
C CYS A 443 0.18 17.46 6.34
N GLU A 444 1.50 17.55 6.55
CA GLU A 444 2.27 18.79 6.33
C GLU A 444 2.23 19.24 4.88
N LEU A 445 2.39 18.32 3.92
CA LEU A 445 2.26 18.61 2.49
C LEU A 445 0.84 19.07 2.09
N ALA A 446 -0.17 18.73 2.87
CA ALA A 446 -1.57 19.10 2.64
C ALA A 446 -2.03 20.34 3.44
N ASP A 447 -1.14 21.02 4.18
CA ASP A 447 -1.44 22.13 5.10
C ASP A 447 -2.43 21.74 6.22
N ILE A 448 -2.30 20.51 6.74
CA ILE A 448 -3.14 19.93 7.81
C ILE A 448 -2.36 19.82 9.12
N GLU A 449 -2.89 20.40 10.20
CA GLU A 449 -2.52 20.03 11.57
C GLU A 449 -3.34 18.79 12.00
N PRO A 450 -2.74 17.59 12.16
CA PRO A 450 -3.46 16.41 12.63
C PRO A 450 -3.91 16.60 14.09
N ASP A 451 -5.04 15.98 14.48
CA ASP A 451 -5.56 16.11 15.85
C ASP A 451 -4.52 15.65 16.88
N SER A 452 -4.20 16.56 17.82
CA SER A 452 -3.37 16.35 19.00
C SER A 452 -3.70 15.11 19.86
N GLY A 453 -4.90 14.55 19.72
CA GLY A 453 -5.31 13.29 20.35
C GLY A 453 -4.79 12.02 19.64
N LEU A 454 -4.30 12.12 18.41
CA LEU A 454 -3.77 10.99 17.65
C LEU A 454 -2.36 10.59 18.15
N PRO A 455 -2.12 9.34 18.57
CA PRO A 455 -0.84 8.92 19.13
C PRO A 455 0.18 8.55 18.03
N LEU A 456 0.42 9.48 17.10
CA LEU A 456 1.36 9.29 16.00
C LEU A 456 2.78 9.04 16.52
N ASP A 457 3.44 8.00 16.00
CA ASP A 457 4.86 7.70 16.25
C ASP A 457 5.75 8.08 15.06
N GLY A 458 5.13 8.53 13.96
CA GLY A 458 5.81 9.17 12.84
C GLY A 458 6.18 10.63 13.13
N VAL A 459 7.19 11.13 12.41
CA VAL A 459 7.61 12.54 12.37
C VAL A 459 7.82 12.92 10.91
N SER A 460 7.26 14.06 10.48
CA SER A 460 7.31 14.51 9.08
C SER A 460 8.74 14.71 8.55
N PHE A 461 8.92 14.41 7.26
CA PHE A 461 10.12 14.75 6.48
C PHE A 461 9.79 15.57 5.22
N ALA A 462 8.65 16.29 5.19
CA ALA A 462 8.26 17.08 4.02
C ALA A 462 9.33 18.09 3.58
N SER A 463 10.03 18.72 4.54
CA SER A 463 11.18 19.61 4.29
C SER A 463 12.34 18.95 3.52
N LEU A 464 12.55 17.63 3.67
CA LEU A 464 13.53 16.85 2.91
C LEU A 464 13.09 16.61 1.44
N LEU A 465 11.80 16.72 1.14
CA LEU A 465 11.24 16.61 -0.21
C LEU A 465 11.10 17.97 -0.91
N THR A 466 10.86 19.06 -0.16
CA THR A 466 10.69 20.41 -0.72
C THR A 466 11.99 21.22 -0.75
N GLY A 467 13.03 20.80 -0.02
CA GLY A 467 14.33 21.48 0.03
C GLY A 467 14.34 22.78 0.82
N GLU A 468 13.31 23.05 1.63
CA GLU A 468 13.12 24.33 2.31
C GLU A 468 14.06 24.53 3.52
N GLU A 469 14.72 23.47 4.00
CA GLU A 469 15.92 23.56 4.85
C GLU A 469 16.82 22.32 4.66
N GLN A 470 18.10 22.36 5.09
CA GLN A 470 18.97 21.17 5.11
C GLN A 470 18.62 20.23 6.27
N SER A 471 17.37 19.77 6.28
CA SER A 471 16.81 18.85 7.27
C SER A 471 17.25 17.42 6.99
N THR A 472 18.41 17.03 7.54
CA THR A 472 18.59 15.62 7.91
C THR A 472 17.69 15.37 9.11
N GLN A 473 16.65 14.54 8.94
CA GLN A 473 15.81 14.15 10.07
C GLN A 473 16.71 13.51 11.16
N GLU A 474 16.72 14.12 12.34
CA GLU A 474 17.59 13.72 13.45
C GLU A 474 17.36 12.24 13.82
N PRO A 475 18.43 11.49 14.17
CA PRO A 475 18.29 10.10 14.59
C PRO A 475 17.30 9.97 15.74
N ARG A 476 16.46 8.93 15.68
CA ARG A 476 15.32 8.77 16.59
C ARG A 476 15.09 7.33 16.98
N ASN A 477 14.34 7.14 18.05
CA ASN A 477 14.09 5.84 18.65
C ASN A 477 13.05 5.08 17.83
N MET A 478 13.41 3.92 17.30
CA MET A 478 12.55 3.09 16.44
C MET A 478 12.35 1.72 17.07
N LEU A 479 11.09 1.26 17.15
CA LEU A 479 10.70 0.00 17.78
C LEU A 479 9.89 -0.85 16.81
N TRP A 480 10.35 -2.07 16.56
CA TRP A 480 9.58 -3.09 15.84
C TRP A 480 9.25 -4.25 16.77
N MET A 481 8.03 -4.75 16.66
CA MET A 481 7.59 -5.99 17.28
C MET A 481 6.81 -6.82 16.26
N THR A 482 6.97 -8.14 16.32
CA THR A 482 6.10 -9.07 15.59
C THR A 482 5.32 -9.95 16.57
N GLY A 483 4.12 -10.35 16.16
CA GLY A 483 3.22 -11.16 16.97
C GLY A 483 3.50 -12.65 16.85
N ALA A 484 3.22 -13.38 17.93
CA ALA A 484 3.06 -14.82 17.88
C ALA A 484 1.95 -15.18 16.90
N HIS A 485 2.07 -16.30 16.17
CA HIS A 485 1.06 -16.76 15.23
C HIS A 485 0.96 -18.28 15.25
N SER A 486 -0.12 -18.81 15.82
CA SER A 486 -0.33 -20.25 16.06
C SER A 486 -0.24 -21.09 14.78
N GLU A 487 -0.97 -20.71 13.72
CA GLU A 487 -1.03 -21.49 12.46
C GLU A 487 0.29 -21.52 11.66
N LEU A 488 1.23 -20.65 12.02
CA LEU A 488 2.54 -20.52 11.38
C LEU A 488 3.68 -20.91 12.34
N GLU A 489 3.33 -21.39 13.54
CA GLU A 489 4.22 -21.69 14.68
C GLU A 489 5.20 -20.56 15.07
N ARG A 490 4.95 -19.33 14.58
CA ARG A 490 5.84 -18.17 14.73
C ARG A 490 5.75 -17.61 16.15
N LYS A 491 6.91 -17.27 16.71
CA LYS A 491 7.07 -16.58 18.00
C LYS A 491 7.33 -15.08 17.79
N PRO A 492 7.11 -14.22 18.81
CA PRO A 492 7.40 -12.80 18.73
C PRO A 492 8.89 -12.51 18.50
N TRP A 493 9.17 -11.47 17.73
CA TRP A 493 10.46 -10.78 17.70
C TRP A 493 10.30 -9.38 18.29
N ILE A 494 11.39 -8.82 18.83
CA ILE A 494 11.50 -7.40 19.21
C ILE A 494 12.80 -6.86 18.62
N ALA A 495 12.77 -5.67 18.02
CA ALA A 495 13.96 -4.90 17.68
C ALA A 495 13.79 -3.44 18.10
N TYR A 496 14.83 -2.85 18.66
CA TYR A 496 14.85 -1.45 19.06
C TYR A 496 16.14 -0.79 18.60
N ARG A 497 16.02 0.33 17.88
CA ARG A 497 17.13 1.13 17.38
C ARG A 497 17.13 2.49 18.06
N GLU A 498 18.33 2.93 18.42
CA GLU A 498 18.64 4.29 18.84
C GLU A 498 19.96 4.68 18.17
N ASP A 499 19.99 5.81 17.49
CA ASP A 499 21.08 6.25 16.61
C ASP A 499 21.48 5.17 15.57
N ASN A 500 22.66 4.57 15.78
CA ASN A 500 23.22 3.49 14.97
C ASN A 500 23.26 2.16 15.75
N MET A 501 22.83 2.14 17.01
CA MET A 501 22.85 0.93 17.86
C MET A 501 21.50 0.22 17.84
N LYS A 502 21.49 -1.08 17.56
CA LYS A 502 20.26 -1.89 17.48
C LYS A 502 20.29 -3.06 18.47
N TYR A 503 19.33 -3.08 19.39
CA TYR A 503 18.97 -4.26 20.17
C TYR A 503 18.03 -5.14 19.36
N LEU A 504 18.21 -6.47 19.43
CA LEU A 504 17.37 -7.45 18.75
C LEU A 504 17.15 -8.68 19.64
N LEU A 505 15.90 -9.12 19.73
CA LEU A 505 15.50 -10.42 20.27
C LEU A 505 14.97 -11.30 19.13
N SER A 506 15.77 -12.30 18.74
CA SER A 506 15.32 -13.44 17.95
C SER A 506 14.75 -14.52 18.87
N PRO A 507 13.58 -15.10 18.57
CA PRO A 507 12.99 -16.18 19.37
C PRO A 507 13.63 -17.56 19.13
N GLU A 508 14.62 -17.65 18.24
CA GLU A 508 15.39 -18.86 17.94
C GLU A 508 16.88 -18.69 18.21
N GLU A 509 17.47 -17.57 17.80
CA GLU A 509 18.90 -17.30 18.00
C GLU A 509 19.22 -16.57 19.32
N GLY A 510 18.22 -15.96 19.96
CA GLY A 510 18.36 -15.19 21.19
C GLY A 510 18.60 -13.69 20.99
N GLU A 511 19.22 -13.07 21.98
CA GLU A 511 19.41 -11.61 22.04
C GLU A 511 20.74 -11.16 21.42
N PHE A 512 20.75 -9.97 20.79
CA PHE A 512 21.93 -9.38 20.16
C PHE A 512 22.04 -7.87 20.43
N LEU A 513 23.23 -7.33 20.17
CA LEU A 513 23.46 -5.89 19.98
C LEU A 513 24.29 -5.66 18.71
N PHE A 514 23.79 -4.85 17.78
CA PHE A 514 24.48 -4.46 16.54
C PHE A 514 24.76 -2.95 16.48
N ASP A 515 25.62 -2.56 15.55
CA ASP A 515 26.12 -1.20 15.32
C ASP A 515 26.07 -0.94 13.82
N LEU A 516 24.92 -0.47 13.34
CA LEU A 516 24.51 -0.48 11.92
C LEU A 516 25.29 0.50 11.03
N GLU A 517 26.06 1.40 11.62
CA GLU A 517 27.01 2.28 10.91
C GLU A 517 28.26 1.51 10.49
N SER A 518 28.75 0.61 11.35
CA SER A 518 29.95 -0.21 11.10
C SER A 518 29.64 -1.65 10.64
N ASP A 519 28.42 -2.13 10.87
CA ASP A 519 27.92 -3.47 10.57
C ASP A 519 26.44 -3.43 10.14
N PRO A 520 26.11 -2.89 8.94
CA PRO A 520 24.74 -2.84 8.41
C PRO A 520 24.19 -4.22 8.01
N ASN A 521 25.01 -5.27 8.07
CA ASN A 521 24.61 -6.66 7.78
C ASN A 521 24.33 -7.46 9.07
N GLU A 522 24.53 -6.89 10.26
CA GLU A 522 24.30 -7.57 11.55
C GLU A 522 25.09 -8.89 11.69
N GLU A 523 26.37 -8.86 11.29
CA GLU A 523 27.29 -10.01 11.33
C GLU A 523 27.96 -10.19 12.73
N THR A 524 28.05 -9.13 13.53
CA THR A 524 28.88 -9.07 14.75
C THR A 524 28.08 -8.73 16.01
N ASP A 525 27.77 -9.73 16.86
CA ASP A 525 27.21 -9.47 18.20
C ASP A 525 28.19 -8.64 19.07
N LEU A 526 27.74 -7.48 19.51
CA LEU A 526 28.44 -6.59 20.43
C LEU A 526 27.96 -6.71 21.88
N ARG A 527 26.93 -7.50 22.19
CA ARG A 527 26.34 -7.62 23.54
C ARG A 527 27.37 -7.93 24.62
N THR A 528 28.37 -8.76 24.33
CA THR A 528 29.46 -9.09 25.26
C THR A 528 30.57 -8.05 25.32
N LYS A 529 30.66 -7.14 24.34
CA LYS A 529 31.66 -6.06 24.22
C LYS A 529 31.14 -4.71 24.75
N LYS A 530 29.85 -4.42 24.59
CA LYS A 530 29.13 -3.22 25.04
C LYS A 530 27.94 -3.60 25.96
N PRO A 531 28.14 -4.38 27.05
CA PRO A 531 27.04 -4.95 27.84
C PRO A 531 26.12 -3.91 28.50
N GLU A 532 26.65 -2.75 28.88
CA GLU A 532 25.87 -1.65 29.46
C GLU A 532 24.90 -1.06 28.43
N LYS A 533 25.34 -0.80 27.19
CA LYS A 533 24.48 -0.33 26.09
C LYS A 533 23.45 -1.38 25.68
N PHE A 534 23.79 -2.67 25.74
CA PHE A 534 22.83 -3.75 25.52
C PHE A 534 21.69 -3.74 26.56
N GLN A 535 22.02 -3.69 27.85
CA GLN A 535 21.00 -3.66 28.91
C GLN A 535 20.14 -2.38 28.83
N TYR A 536 20.76 -1.23 28.51
CA TYR A 536 20.05 0.03 28.30
C TYR A 536 19.04 -0.05 27.14
N LEU A 537 19.48 -0.42 25.93
CA LEU A 537 18.57 -0.50 24.77
C LEU A 537 17.48 -1.55 24.95
N LYS A 538 17.75 -2.61 25.73
CA LYS A 538 16.73 -3.57 26.14
C LYS A 538 15.69 -2.94 27.09
N SER A 539 16.11 -2.17 28.10
CA SER A 539 15.16 -1.52 29.01
C SER A 539 14.33 -0.42 28.32
N GLU A 540 14.93 0.32 27.38
CA GLU A 540 14.17 1.28 26.57
C GLU A 540 13.15 0.57 25.66
N ALA A 541 13.51 -0.54 25.04
CA ALA A 541 12.57 -1.36 24.26
C ALA A 541 11.40 -1.88 25.11
N GLU A 542 11.68 -2.43 26.30
CA GLU A 542 10.65 -2.94 27.22
C GLU A 542 9.74 -1.81 27.73
N SER A 543 10.30 -0.63 28.03
CA SER A 543 9.57 0.57 28.44
C SER A 543 8.66 1.12 27.32
N LEU A 544 9.20 1.24 26.11
CA LEU A 544 8.48 1.77 24.95
C LEU A 544 7.33 0.84 24.53
N ILE A 545 7.54 -0.49 24.55
CA ILE A 545 6.47 -1.49 24.34
C ILE A 545 5.33 -1.30 25.34
N GLU A 546 5.62 -1.11 26.63
CA GLU A 546 4.57 -0.86 27.64
C GLU A 546 3.84 0.46 27.41
N SER A 547 4.54 1.52 26.99
CA SER A 547 3.93 2.82 26.66
C SER A 547 3.05 2.79 25.40
N TYR A 548 3.28 1.81 24.52
CA TYR A 548 2.54 1.62 23.27
C TYR A 548 1.31 0.73 23.41
N ARG A 549 1.23 -0.12 24.44
CA ARG A 549 0.09 -1.04 24.63
C ARG A 549 -1.24 -0.27 24.73
N PRO A 550 -2.32 -0.74 24.07
CA PRO A 550 -3.65 -0.20 24.27
C PRO A 550 -4.02 -0.23 25.76
N LYS A 551 -4.43 0.91 26.30
CA LYS A 551 -4.98 0.98 27.65
C LYS A 551 -6.37 0.35 27.63
N THR A 552 -6.54 -0.74 28.37
CA THR A 552 -7.87 -1.31 28.62
C THR A 552 -8.69 -0.34 29.46
N GLU A 553 -9.80 0.15 28.92
CA GLU A 553 -10.81 0.98 29.61
C GLU A 553 -11.57 0.18 30.69
#